data_AF-A0A6L9XUS1-F1
#
_entry.id   AF-A0A6L9XUS1-F1
#
_cell.length_a   1.000
_cell.length_b   1.000
_cell.length_c   1.000
_cell.angle_alpha   90.00
_cell.angle_beta   90.00
_cell.angle_gamma   90.00
#
_symmetry.space_group_name_H-M   'P 1'
#
loop_
_entity.id
_entity.type
_entity.pdbx_description
1 polymer ?
#
loop_
_entity_poly.entity_id
_entity_poly.type
_entity_poly.pdbx_seq_one_letter_code
_entity_poly.pdbx_strand_id
1 'polypeptide(L)'
;MPILWPYSRAGLQPGDQLRLTVTPPPKGQVTSSDAQNGAVGSTIGSFSVFGIERNQPVVWWAIAFVAIVVAVGALRGLLAVIALGLSGLMLFLFVVPALIAGEPGFLVGLFASCGMMFIVLFLTHGISMRTCAALLGTVGGIAITALIAQLEVVSTRLSGVGDDATGTISTLTTAIDYRGLITCAIIISGLGVLNDITVTQASAAWELRAASPHMSRRAMFTSSLRIGRDHIASSIYTIVFAYAGTGLAVLVVVSLYNRPAFELLTHEDIATEIVRTLCSAIGLVLAMPVTTAIAIALLPPERHRETVTASTPLLAVR
;
A
#
# COMPACT_ATOMS: atom_id res chain seq x y z
N MET A 1 33.10 16.21 -23.65
CA MET A 1 32.38 14.99 -24.08
C MET A 1 30.91 15.32 -24.16
N PRO A 2 30.21 15.05 -25.29
CA PRO A 2 28.75 15.16 -25.29
C PRO A 2 28.21 14.08 -24.35
N ILE A 3 27.56 14.51 -23.27
CA ILE A 3 26.94 13.62 -22.29
C ILE A 3 25.66 13.06 -22.95
N LEU A 4 25.83 12.01 -23.75
CA LEU A 4 24.73 11.16 -24.23
C LEU A 4 24.34 10.23 -23.09
N TRP A 5 23.58 10.77 -22.14
CA TRP A 5 23.15 10.07 -20.93
C TRP A 5 21.66 10.33 -20.69
N PRO A 6 20.85 9.40 -20.13
CA PRO A 6 19.44 9.65 -19.83
C PRO A 6 19.17 10.93 -19.01
N TYR A 7 20.12 11.37 -18.18
CA TYR A 7 20.01 12.63 -17.42
C TYR A 7 20.18 13.90 -18.25
N SER A 8 20.75 13.86 -19.46
CA SER A 8 20.86 15.07 -20.30
C SER A 8 19.51 15.56 -20.82
N ARG A 9 18.51 14.68 -20.86
CA ARG A 9 17.11 15.01 -21.13
C ARG A 9 16.29 15.30 -19.87
N ALA A 10 16.87 15.15 -18.68
CA ALA A 10 16.19 15.39 -17.40
C ALA A 10 16.11 16.89 -17.04
N GLY A 11 16.44 17.79 -17.96
CA GLY A 11 16.27 19.23 -17.78
C GLY A 11 17.31 19.86 -16.85
N LEU A 12 18.56 19.38 -16.88
CA LEU A 12 19.69 19.95 -16.13
C LEU A 12 19.84 21.45 -16.39
N GLN A 13 19.87 22.25 -15.32
CA GLN A 13 20.07 23.71 -15.39
C GLN A 13 21.42 24.13 -14.79
N PRO A 14 22.00 25.26 -15.23
CA PRO A 14 23.17 25.83 -14.58
C PRO A 14 22.90 26.08 -13.09
N GLY A 15 23.66 25.43 -12.20
CA GLY A 15 23.50 25.50 -10.74
C GLY A 15 23.09 24.19 -10.07
N ASP A 16 22.66 23.18 -10.84
CA ASP A 16 22.32 21.87 -10.30
C ASP A 16 23.53 21.15 -9.68
N GLN A 17 23.37 20.59 -8.48
CA GLN A 17 24.38 19.78 -7.82
C GLN A 17 24.20 18.29 -8.20
N LEU A 18 25.28 17.69 -8.72
CA LEU A 18 25.34 16.28 -9.08
C LEU A 18 26.07 15.50 -8.00
N ARG A 19 25.44 14.44 -7.50
CA ARG A 19 26.08 13.53 -6.55
C ARG A 19 26.76 12.38 -7.30
N LEU A 20 28.07 12.22 -7.11
CA LEU A 20 28.87 11.17 -7.73
C LEU A 20 29.14 10.05 -6.73
N THR A 21 28.99 8.80 -7.16
CA THR A 21 29.43 7.62 -6.41
C THR A 21 30.67 7.05 -7.08
N VAL A 22 31.71 6.81 -6.29
CA VAL A 22 32.94 6.16 -6.77
C VAL A 22 32.90 4.70 -6.36
N THR A 23 32.89 3.78 -7.33
CA THR A 23 33.08 2.36 -7.05
C THR A 23 34.59 2.10 -6.95
N PRO A 24 35.13 1.70 -5.79
CA PRO A 24 36.55 1.35 -5.69
C PRO A 24 36.85 0.12 -6.55
N PRO A 25 38.02 0.05 -7.21
CA PRO A 25 38.40 -1.15 -7.96
C PRO A 25 38.49 -2.37 -7.03
N PRO A 26 38.23 -3.60 -7.55
CA PRO A 26 38.32 -4.82 -6.76
C PRO A 26 39.72 -4.96 -6.13
N LYS A 27 39.79 -5.19 -4.82
CA LYS A 27 41.06 -5.48 -4.14
C LYS A 27 41.62 -6.81 -4.65
N GLY A 28 42.63 -6.76 -5.52
CA GLY A 28 43.32 -7.96 -6.00
C GLY A 28 44.01 -7.87 -7.37
N GLN A 29 43.77 -6.83 -8.16
CA GLN A 29 44.50 -6.58 -9.42
C GLN A 29 45.41 -5.35 -9.26
N VAL A 30 46.47 -5.50 -8.49
CA VAL A 30 47.69 -4.72 -8.72
C VAL A 30 48.73 -5.74 -9.16
N THR A 31 48.68 -6.10 -10.45
CA THR A 31 49.79 -6.81 -11.06
C THR A 31 50.98 -5.86 -11.08
N SER A 32 52.10 -6.26 -10.50
CA SER A 32 53.37 -5.53 -10.42
C SER A 32 54.03 -5.23 -11.78
N SER A 33 53.29 -5.38 -12.88
CA SER A 33 53.73 -5.16 -14.26
C SER A 33 53.67 -3.69 -14.69
N ASP A 34 52.87 -2.86 -14.01
CA ASP A 34 52.62 -1.47 -14.41
C ASP A 34 53.67 -0.47 -13.89
N ALA A 35 54.66 -0.94 -13.11
CA ALA A 35 55.69 -0.10 -12.53
C ALA A 35 56.86 0.22 -13.48
N GLN A 36 56.90 -0.36 -14.69
CA GLN A 36 58.08 -0.26 -15.57
C GLN A 36 57.90 0.60 -16.82
N ASN A 37 56.67 0.99 -17.16
CA ASN A 37 56.39 1.98 -18.19
C ASN A 37 55.57 3.09 -17.53
N GLY A 38 56.12 4.30 -17.41
CA GLY A 38 55.52 5.48 -16.77
C GLY A 38 54.19 5.99 -17.35
N ALA A 39 53.38 5.14 -17.97
CA ALA A 39 51.96 5.36 -18.16
C ALA A 39 51.28 5.08 -16.81
N VAL A 40 51.05 6.14 -16.04
CA VAL A 40 50.02 6.14 -14.99
C VAL A 40 48.67 5.97 -15.69
N GLY A 41 48.35 4.73 -16.06
CA GLY A 41 47.03 4.33 -16.48
C GLY A 41 46.14 4.58 -15.28
N SER A 42 45.39 5.69 -15.35
CA SER A 42 44.59 6.17 -14.23
C SER A 42 43.64 5.06 -13.80
N THR A 43 43.94 4.39 -12.69
CA THR A 43 43.05 3.45 -12.01
C THR A 43 41.95 4.25 -11.31
N ILE A 44 41.26 5.08 -12.10
CA ILE A 44 40.14 5.88 -11.66
C ILE A 44 39.00 4.89 -11.46
N GLY A 45 38.61 4.66 -10.21
CA GLY A 45 37.37 3.94 -9.89
C GLY A 45 36.23 4.50 -10.73
N SER A 46 35.39 3.64 -11.29
CA SER A 46 34.30 4.08 -12.17
C SER A 46 33.42 5.08 -11.42
N PHE A 47 33.37 6.33 -11.90
CA PHE A 47 32.46 7.34 -11.41
C PHE A 47 31.06 7.06 -11.98
N SER A 48 30.10 6.77 -11.11
CA SER A 48 28.67 6.69 -11.47
C SER A 48 27.94 7.92 -10.93
N VAL A 49 27.18 8.59 -11.78
CA VAL A 49 26.33 9.72 -11.38
C VAL A 49 25.09 9.16 -10.67
N PHE A 50 24.94 9.46 -9.38
CA PHE A 50 23.81 9.00 -8.56
C PHE A 50 22.51 9.77 -8.90
N GLY A 51 22.64 11.01 -9.40
CA GLY A 51 21.53 11.81 -9.90
C GLY A 51 21.62 13.28 -9.48
N ILE A 52 20.56 14.03 -9.81
CA ILE A 52 20.35 15.44 -9.44
C ILE A 52 19.74 15.48 -8.04
N GLU A 53 20.22 16.40 -7.19
CA GLU A 53 19.60 16.67 -5.89
C GLU A 53 18.22 17.34 -6.07
N ARG A 54 17.17 16.75 -5.50
CA ARG A 54 15.77 17.20 -5.69
C ARG A 54 15.10 17.66 -4.39
N ASN A 55 15.88 18.01 -3.37
CA ASN A 55 15.37 18.30 -2.02
C ASN A 55 14.34 19.44 -2.02
N GLN A 56 14.64 20.57 -2.67
CA GLN A 56 13.74 21.73 -2.65
C GLN A 56 12.42 21.48 -3.41
N PRO A 57 12.41 20.99 -4.67
CA PRO A 57 11.16 20.72 -5.38
C PRO A 57 10.26 19.71 -4.66
N VAL A 58 10.83 18.63 -4.09
CA VAL A 58 10.06 17.60 -3.39
C VAL A 58 9.39 18.17 -2.15
N VAL A 59 10.08 19.00 -1.37
CA VAL A 59 9.51 19.66 -0.19
C VAL A 59 8.35 20.58 -0.57
N TRP A 60 8.47 21.36 -1.65
CA TRP A 60 7.37 22.22 -2.10
C TRP A 60 6.12 21.44 -2.51
N TRP A 61 6.29 20.33 -3.22
CA TRP A 61 5.16 19.44 -3.56
C TRP A 61 4.54 18.77 -2.33
N ALA A 62 5.35 18.40 -1.34
CA ALA A 62 4.85 17.86 -0.08
C ALA A 62 4.02 18.91 0.69
N ILE A 63 4.49 20.15 0.78
CA ILE A 63 3.74 21.25 1.40
C ILE A 63 2.43 21.50 0.65
N ALA A 64 2.47 21.56 -0.69
CA ALA A 64 1.28 21.76 -1.51
C ALA A 64 0.25 20.63 -1.29
N PHE A 65 0.69 19.37 -1.25
CA PHE A 65 -0.17 18.23 -0.94
C PHE A 65 -0.86 18.39 0.41
N VAL A 66 -0.10 18.67 1.48
CA VAL A 66 -0.66 18.86 2.83
C VAL A 66 -1.64 20.04 2.85
N ALA A 67 -1.29 21.17 2.23
CA ALA A 67 -2.15 22.35 2.18
C ALA A 67 -3.49 22.05 1.49
N ILE A 68 -3.48 21.34 0.36
CA ILE A 68 -4.69 20.96 -0.37
C ILE A 68 -5.54 19.98 0.47
N VAL A 69 -4.93 18.96 1.06
CA VAL A 69 -5.64 17.97 1.88
C VAL A 69 -6.30 18.63 3.10
N VAL A 70 -5.61 19.57 3.76
CA VAL A 70 -6.18 20.32 4.88
C VAL A 70 -7.25 21.30 4.43
N ALA A 71 -7.08 21.96 3.28
CA ALA A 71 -8.10 22.87 2.74
C ALA A 71 -9.41 22.14 2.40
N VAL A 72 -9.32 20.94 1.80
CA VAL A 72 -10.50 20.16 1.39
C VAL A 72 -11.08 19.34 2.54
N GLY A 73 -10.22 18.68 3.32
CA GLY A 73 -10.62 17.78 4.41
C GLY A 73 -10.75 18.45 5.78
N ALA A 74 -10.41 19.73 5.91
CA ALA A 74 -10.36 20.47 7.18
C ALA A 74 -9.55 19.71 8.24
N LEU A 75 -10.07 19.64 9.47
CA LEU A 75 -9.44 18.92 10.58
C LEU A 75 -9.27 17.42 10.26
N ARG A 76 -10.22 16.80 9.55
CA ARG A 76 -10.10 15.38 9.16
C ARG A 76 -8.97 15.16 8.16
N GLY A 77 -8.79 16.11 7.23
CA GLY A 77 -7.65 16.13 6.31
C GLY A 77 -6.32 16.22 7.05
N LEU A 78 -6.21 17.12 8.03
CA LEU A 78 -5.02 17.23 8.88
C LEU A 78 -4.72 15.92 9.63
N LEU A 79 -5.74 15.33 10.26
CA LEU A 79 -5.61 14.08 10.99
C LEU A 79 -5.22 12.91 10.08
N ALA A 80 -5.70 12.89 8.83
CA ALA A 80 -5.31 11.90 7.83
C ALA A 80 -3.82 12.03 7.44
N VAL A 81 -3.31 13.26 7.27
CA VAL A 81 -1.88 13.50 7.01
C VAL A 81 -1.02 13.05 8.20
N ILE A 82 -1.44 13.36 9.44
CA ILE A 82 -0.73 12.91 10.64
C ILE A 82 -0.74 11.38 10.73
N ALA A 83 -1.88 10.73 10.49
CA ALA A 83 -1.99 9.27 10.47
C ALA A 83 -1.08 8.62 9.40
N LEU A 84 -1.00 9.23 8.22
CA LEU A 84 -0.10 8.79 7.15
C LEU A 84 1.37 8.91 7.58
N GLY A 85 1.75 10.02 8.22
CA GLY A 85 3.09 10.23 8.76
C GLY A 85 3.46 9.20 9.84
N LEU A 86 2.55 8.92 10.78
CA LEU A 86 2.73 7.89 11.80
C LEU A 86 2.85 6.48 11.21
N SER A 87 2.07 6.18 10.18
CA SER A 87 2.16 4.90 9.46
C SER A 87 3.51 4.77 8.75
N GLY A 88 4.00 5.85 8.13
CA GLY A 88 5.34 5.93 7.56
C GLY A 88 6.43 5.73 8.62
N LEU A 89 6.29 6.34 9.80
CA LEU A 89 7.21 6.13 10.91
C LEU A 89 7.23 4.67 11.36
N MET A 90 6.07 4.01 11.40
CA MET A 90 5.98 2.58 11.71
C MET A 90 6.68 1.71 10.65
N LEU A 91 6.67 2.10 9.37
CA LEU A 91 7.46 1.41 8.34
C LEU A 91 8.96 1.53 8.64
N PHE A 92 9.47 2.73 8.89
CA PHE A 92 10.91 2.96 9.07
C PHE A 92 11.46 2.50 10.41
N LEU A 93 10.68 2.58 11.50
CA LEU A 93 11.13 2.25 12.84
C LEU A 93 10.80 0.83 13.28
N PHE A 94 9.82 0.17 12.66
CA PHE A 94 9.41 -1.19 13.03
C PHE A 94 9.57 -2.17 11.87
N VAL A 95 8.94 -1.94 10.72
CA VAL A 95 8.94 -2.92 9.61
C VAL A 95 10.33 -3.12 9.03
N VAL A 96 11.01 -2.04 8.63
CA VAL A 96 12.34 -2.11 8.00
C VAL A 96 13.37 -2.76 8.93
N PRO A 97 13.52 -2.34 10.21
CA PRO A 97 14.45 -2.99 11.13
C PRO A 97 14.12 -4.46 11.38
N ALA A 98 12.84 -4.82 11.52
CA ALA A 98 12.44 -6.22 11.73
C ALA A 98 12.79 -7.11 10.54
N LEU A 99 12.56 -6.64 9.31
CA LEU A 99 12.92 -7.39 8.10
C LEU A 99 14.44 -7.54 7.94
N ILE A 100 15.21 -6.50 8.27
CA ILE A 100 16.68 -6.57 8.28
C ILE A 100 17.19 -7.56 9.33
N ALA A 101 16.50 -7.68 10.46
CA ALA A 101 16.80 -8.67 11.50
C ALA A 101 16.42 -10.11 11.12
N GLY A 102 15.81 -10.32 9.96
CA GLY A 102 15.39 -11.65 9.48
C GLY A 102 14.09 -12.15 10.12
N GLU A 103 13.30 -11.27 10.74
CA GLU A 103 12.02 -11.65 11.32
C GLU A 103 11.03 -12.12 10.23
N PRO A 104 10.11 -13.05 10.55
CA PRO A 104 9.16 -13.58 9.57
C PRO A 104 8.28 -12.48 8.98
N GLY A 105 8.47 -12.17 7.69
CA GLY A 105 7.79 -11.04 7.05
C GLY A 105 6.27 -11.14 7.04
N PHE A 106 5.71 -12.36 7.08
CA PHE A 106 4.27 -12.59 7.31
C PHE A 106 3.78 -11.95 8.61
N LEU A 107 4.48 -12.21 9.73
CA LEU A 107 4.09 -11.69 11.05
C LEU A 107 4.34 -10.19 11.13
N VAL A 108 5.50 -9.73 10.63
CA VAL A 108 5.83 -8.31 10.57
C VAL A 108 4.76 -7.54 9.81
N GLY A 109 4.39 -8.01 8.61
CA GLY A 109 3.34 -7.39 7.80
C GLY A 109 1.99 -7.39 8.49
N LEU A 110 1.56 -8.52 9.06
CA LEU A 110 0.28 -8.67 9.75
C LEU A 110 0.15 -7.70 10.93
N PHE A 111 1.13 -7.67 11.84
CA PHE A 111 1.08 -6.82 13.02
C PHE A 111 1.28 -5.34 12.68
N ALA A 112 2.18 -5.03 11.73
CA ALA A 112 2.37 -3.67 11.27
C ALA A 112 1.10 -3.10 10.65
N SER A 113 0.47 -3.85 9.74
CA SER A 113 -0.78 -3.47 9.10
C SER A 113 -1.91 -3.26 10.10
N CYS A 114 -2.07 -4.16 11.08
CA CYS A 114 -3.06 -3.98 12.15
C CYS A 114 -2.79 -2.72 12.98
N GLY A 115 -1.53 -2.45 13.34
CA GLY A 115 -1.16 -1.26 14.11
C GLY A 115 -1.36 0.05 13.32
N MET A 116 -0.95 0.09 12.05
CA MET A 116 -1.19 1.23 11.16
C MET A 116 -2.69 1.51 11.03
N MET A 117 -3.49 0.46 10.80
CA MET A 117 -4.95 0.62 10.66
C MET A 117 -5.63 1.05 11.94
N PHE A 118 -5.15 0.59 13.10
CA PHE A 118 -5.62 1.08 14.39
C PHE A 118 -5.39 2.59 14.53
N ILE A 119 -4.17 3.06 14.24
CA ILE A 119 -3.82 4.49 14.28
C ILE A 119 -4.69 5.27 13.28
N VAL A 120 -4.72 4.83 12.02
CA VAL A 120 -5.43 5.52 10.93
C VAL A 120 -6.91 5.65 11.24
N LEU A 121 -7.59 4.57 11.60
CA LEU A 121 -9.06 4.59 11.79
C LEU A 121 -9.48 5.43 12.99
N PHE A 122 -8.84 5.24 14.15
CA PHE A 122 -9.24 5.98 15.35
C PHE A 122 -8.85 7.45 15.27
N LEU A 123 -7.73 7.79 14.64
CA LEU A 123 -7.31 9.18 14.50
C LEU A 123 -8.17 9.94 13.49
N THR A 124 -8.59 9.31 12.38
CA THR A 124 -9.33 10.00 11.32
C THR A 124 -10.85 9.95 11.48
N HIS A 125 -11.41 8.84 11.97
CA HIS A 125 -12.85 8.64 12.12
C HIS A 125 -13.35 8.75 13.56
N GLY A 126 -12.45 8.83 14.54
CA GLY A 126 -12.80 8.90 15.95
C GLY A 126 -13.31 7.57 16.52
N ILE A 127 -13.52 7.53 17.85
CA ILE A 127 -13.96 6.33 18.55
C ILE A 127 -15.48 6.19 18.41
N SER A 128 -15.92 5.12 17.75
CA SER A 128 -17.34 4.78 17.64
C SER A 128 -17.51 3.30 17.33
N MET A 129 -18.71 2.73 17.58
CA MET A 129 -19.02 1.35 17.16
C MET A 129 -18.90 1.15 15.65
N ARG A 130 -19.16 2.22 14.87
CA ARG A 130 -18.95 2.22 13.41
C ARG A 130 -17.47 2.06 13.07
N THR A 131 -16.61 2.84 13.73
CA THR A 131 -15.15 2.76 13.55
C THR A 131 -14.61 1.40 14.00
N CYS A 132 -15.12 0.85 15.12
CA CYS A 132 -14.75 -0.48 15.58
C CYS A 132 -15.16 -1.57 14.58
N ALA A 133 -16.35 -1.48 13.97
CA ALA A 133 -16.77 -2.41 12.94
C ALA A 133 -15.88 -2.32 11.68
N ALA A 134 -15.52 -1.10 11.26
CA ALA A 134 -14.56 -0.91 10.18
C ALA A 134 -13.22 -1.56 10.53
N LEU A 135 -12.65 -1.28 11.71
CA LEU A 135 -11.37 -1.84 12.16
C LEU A 135 -11.38 -3.36 12.23
N LEU A 136 -12.42 -3.98 12.81
CA LEU A 136 -12.54 -5.44 12.88
C LEU A 136 -12.65 -6.05 11.48
N GLY A 137 -13.39 -5.38 10.58
CA GLY A 137 -13.43 -5.72 9.16
C GLY A 137 -12.05 -5.62 8.50
N THR A 138 -11.29 -4.56 8.78
CA THR A 138 -9.94 -4.37 8.24
C THR A 138 -8.98 -5.42 8.77
N VAL A 139 -9.01 -5.74 10.07
CA VAL A 139 -8.16 -6.80 10.66
C VAL A 139 -8.51 -8.15 10.05
N GLY A 140 -9.80 -8.46 9.87
CA GLY A 140 -10.24 -9.66 9.16
C GLY A 140 -9.76 -9.69 7.70
N GLY A 141 -9.84 -8.55 7.00
CA GLY A 141 -9.34 -8.37 5.64
C GLY A 141 -7.83 -8.55 5.53
N ILE A 142 -7.06 -7.96 6.45
CA ILE A 142 -5.60 -8.12 6.53
C ILE A 142 -5.26 -9.58 6.77
N ALA A 143 -5.94 -10.26 7.68
CA ALA A 143 -5.70 -11.69 7.94
C ALA A 143 -5.97 -12.54 6.69
N ILE A 144 -7.06 -12.28 5.97
CA ILE A 144 -7.38 -12.95 4.72
C ILE A 144 -6.30 -12.68 3.66
N THR A 145 -5.92 -11.42 3.45
CA THR A 145 -4.87 -11.03 2.51
C THR A 145 -3.53 -11.67 2.87
N ALA A 146 -3.17 -11.72 4.15
CA ALA A 146 -1.92 -12.34 4.61
C ALA A 146 -1.90 -13.85 4.32
N LEU A 147 -3.02 -14.55 4.55
CA LEU A 147 -3.15 -15.96 4.22
C LEU A 147 -3.06 -16.20 2.72
N ILE A 148 -3.73 -15.39 1.90
CA ILE A 148 -3.66 -15.49 0.44
C ILE A 148 -2.23 -15.21 -0.04
N ALA A 149 -1.58 -14.16 0.46
CA ALA A 149 -0.21 -13.82 0.11
C ALA A 149 0.75 -14.98 0.41
N GLN A 150 0.59 -15.61 1.56
CA GLN A 150 1.42 -16.77 1.93
C GLN A 150 1.18 -17.96 0.99
N LEU A 151 -0.08 -18.23 0.63
CA LEU A 151 -0.44 -19.30 -0.31
C LEU A 151 0.08 -19.02 -1.71
N GLU A 152 -0.06 -17.80 -2.21
CA GLU A 152 0.41 -17.40 -3.53
C GLU A 152 1.93 -17.46 -3.64
N VAL A 153 2.68 -16.94 -2.66
CA VAL A 153 4.15 -17.00 -2.66
C VAL A 153 4.65 -18.45 -2.67
N VAL A 154 4.02 -19.33 -1.89
CA VAL A 154 4.40 -20.76 -1.85
C VAL A 154 4.03 -21.49 -3.15
N SER A 155 2.83 -21.26 -3.68
CA SER A 155 2.33 -21.94 -4.89
C SER A 155 3.02 -21.49 -6.18
N THR A 156 3.33 -20.21 -6.29
CA THR A 156 4.04 -19.63 -7.45
C THR A 156 5.55 -19.84 -7.38
N ARG A 157 6.06 -20.27 -6.21
CA ARG A 157 7.49 -20.50 -5.94
C ARG A 157 8.37 -19.25 -6.12
N LEU A 158 7.80 -18.05 -6.07
CA LEU A 158 8.54 -16.79 -6.10
C LEU A 158 9.73 -16.85 -5.14
N SER A 159 10.91 -16.50 -5.65
CA SER A 159 12.15 -16.38 -4.87
C SER A 159 12.17 -15.12 -4.00
N GLY A 160 11.46 -14.07 -4.43
CA GLY A 160 11.48 -12.75 -3.78
C GLY A 160 12.67 -11.87 -4.18
N VAL A 161 13.51 -12.33 -5.12
CA VAL A 161 14.62 -11.57 -5.71
C VAL A 161 14.29 -11.38 -7.20
N GLY A 162 13.50 -10.34 -7.49
CA GLY A 162 13.07 -10.03 -8.86
C GLY A 162 13.63 -8.68 -9.33
N ASP A 163 13.40 -7.62 -8.58
CA ASP A 163 13.81 -6.28 -9.00
C ASP A 163 15.28 -5.94 -8.69
N ASP A 164 15.77 -4.86 -9.30
CA ASP A 164 17.14 -4.36 -9.10
C ASP A 164 17.47 -4.09 -7.62
N ALA A 165 16.48 -3.69 -6.82
CA ALA A 165 16.66 -3.38 -5.41
C ALA A 165 16.90 -4.65 -4.58
N THR A 166 16.05 -5.66 -4.72
CA THR A 166 16.19 -6.96 -4.07
C THR A 166 17.45 -7.70 -4.55
N GLY A 167 17.77 -7.59 -5.84
CA GLY A 167 19.05 -8.04 -6.40
C GLY A 167 20.24 -7.37 -5.71
N THR A 168 20.23 -6.05 -5.55
CA THR A 168 21.28 -5.32 -4.82
C THR A 168 21.37 -5.75 -3.36
N ILE A 169 20.24 -5.82 -2.66
CA ILE A 169 20.20 -6.23 -1.24
C ILE A 169 20.79 -7.63 -1.06
N SER A 170 20.55 -8.56 -2.00
CA SER A 170 21.12 -9.93 -1.97
C SER A 170 22.64 -9.98 -2.02
N THR A 171 23.28 -8.94 -2.57
CA THR A 171 24.74 -8.81 -2.56
C THR A 171 25.28 -8.22 -1.26
N LEU A 172 24.44 -7.50 -0.51
CA LEU A 172 24.82 -6.78 0.71
C LEU A 172 24.58 -7.60 1.99
N THR A 173 23.57 -8.47 1.99
CA THR A 173 23.22 -9.28 3.15
C THR A 173 22.51 -10.56 2.74
N THR A 174 22.75 -11.64 3.47
CA THR A 174 22.03 -12.92 3.35
C THR A 174 21.06 -13.15 4.51
N ALA A 175 20.95 -12.21 5.45
CA ALA A 175 20.13 -12.36 6.65
C ALA A 175 18.62 -12.16 6.39
N ILE A 176 18.27 -11.53 5.26
CA ILE A 176 16.89 -11.20 4.91
C ILE A 176 16.21 -12.40 4.24
N ASP A 177 15.04 -12.77 4.74
CA ASP A 177 14.14 -13.67 4.03
C ASP A 177 13.38 -12.91 2.93
N TYR A 178 13.79 -13.09 1.68
CA TYR A 178 13.18 -12.42 0.52
C TYR A 178 11.74 -12.85 0.25
N ARG A 179 11.39 -14.10 0.58
CA ARG A 179 9.99 -14.56 0.51
C ARG A 179 9.16 -13.92 1.61
N GLY A 180 9.70 -13.82 2.81
CA GLY A 180 9.08 -13.05 3.89
C GLY A 180 8.89 -11.58 3.50
N LEU A 181 9.91 -10.96 2.89
CA LEU A 181 9.88 -9.58 2.43
C LEU A 181 8.76 -9.33 1.40
N ILE A 182 8.61 -10.21 0.40
CA ILE A 182 7.55 -10.06 -0.60
C ILE A 182 6.16 -10.25 0.04
N THR A 183 6.00 -11.23 0.94
CA THR A 183 4.75 -11.43 1.69
C THR A 183 4.40 -10.20 2.53
N CYS A 184 5.38 -9.63 3.23
CA CYS A 184 5.21 -8.40 4.01
C CYS A 184 4.76 -7.24 3.13
N ALA A 185 5.42 -7.04 1.99
CA ALA A 185 5.10 -5.99 1.03
C ALA A 185 3.67 -6.12 0.47
N ILE A 186 3.24 -7.34 0.12
CA ILE A 186 1.87 -7.61 -0.36
C ILE A 186 0.82 -7.27 0.72
N ILE A 187 1.07 -7.64 1.99
CA ILE A 187 0.15 -7.35 3.10
C ILE A 187 0.00 -5.84 3.32
N ILE A 188 1.11 -5.10 3.29
CA ILE A 188 1.12 -3.65 3.51
C ILE A 188 0.52 -2.90 2.31
N SER A 189 0.79 -3.33 1.09
CA SER A 189 0.32 -2.65 -0.11
C SER A 189 -1.22 -2.69 -0.27
N GLY A 190 -1.86 -3.73 0.26
CA GLY A 190 -3.33 -3.84 0.30
C GLY A 190 -4.03 -2.92 1.31
N LEU A 191 -3.31 -2.28 2.25
CA LEU A 191 -3.91 -1.52 3.36
C LEU A 191 -4.83 -0.39 2.92
N GLY A 192 -4.37 0.45 1.98
CA GLY A 192 -5.09 1.66 1.59
C GLY A 192 -6.48 1.35 1.03
N VAL A 193 -6.56 0.34 0.15
CA VAL A 193 -7.82 -0.09 -0.45
C VAL A 193 -8.68 -0.90 0.53
N LEU A 194 -8.06 -1.68 1.43
CA LEU A 194 -8.80 -2.35 2.53
C LEU A 194 -9.45 -1.33 3.49
N ASN A 195 -8.76 -0.24 3.81
CA ASN A 195 -9.33 0.82 4.63
C ASN A 195 -10.57 1.43 3.97
N ASP A 196 -10.47 1.77 2.68
CA ASP A 196 -11.56 2.39 1.93
C ASP A 196 -12.82 1.50 1.91
N ILE A 197 -12.66 0.21 1.59
CA ILE A 197 -13.82 -0.70 1.55
C ILE A 197 -14.43 -0.89 2.94
N THR A 198 -13.61 -1.02 3.98
CA THR A 198 -14.10 -1.39 5.31
C THR A 198 -14.83 -0.23 5.97
N VAL A 199 -14.29 0.99 5.84
CA VAL A 199 -14.95 2.23 6.29
C VAL A 199 -16.25 2.46 5.52
N THR A 200 -16.23 2.28 4.20
CA THR A 200 -17.41 2.47 3.36
C THR A 200 -18.50 1.46 3.70
N GLN A 201 -18.15 0.18 3.89
CA GLN A 201 -19.11 -0.86 4.26
C GLN A 201 -19.72 -0.63 5.65
N ALA A 202 -18.89 -0.27 6.64
CA ALA A 202 -19.40 0.09 7.96
C ALA A 202 -20.33 1.31 7.86
N SER A 203 -19.94 2.36 7.12
CA SER A 203 -20.77 3.55 6.96
C SER A 203 -22.11 3.23 6.29
N ALA A 204 -22.10 2.45 5.20
CA ALA A 204 -23.31 2.04 4.49
C ALA A 204 -24.28 1.25 5.39
N ALA A 205 -23.78 0.33 6.22
CA ALA A 205 -24.61 -0.42 7.16
C ALA A 205 -25.27 0.51 8.20
N TRP A 206 -24.53 1.48 8.74
CA TRP A 206 -25.07 2.44 9.71
C TRP A 206 -26.08 3.40 9.07
N GLU A 207 -25.84 3.85 7.85
CA GLU A 207 -26.75 4.72 7.12
C GLU A 207 -28.04 4.00 6.73
N LEU A 208 -27.95 2.75 6.28
CA LEU A 208 -29.13 1.91 6.03
C LEU A 208 -29.96 1.69 7.30
N ARG A 209 -29.32 1.44 8.44
CA ARG A 209 -30.02 1.34 9.73
C ARG A 209 -30.71 2.64 10.11
N ALA A 210 -30.05 3.78 9.91
CA ALA A 210 -30.64 5.08 10.23
C ALA A 210 -31.82 5.42 9.31
N ALA A 211 -31.71 5.11 8.01
CA ALA A 211 -32.74 5.36 7.01
C ALA A 211 -33.93 4.39 7.10
N SER A 212 -33.72 3.16 7.58
CA SER A 212 -34.78 2.14 7.70
C SER A 212 -34.64 1.34 9.00
N PRO A 213 -35.07 1.91 10.14
CA PRO A 213 -34.86 1.31 11.47
C PRO A 213 -35.47 -0.08 11.65
N HIS A 214 -36.54 -0.39 10.91
CA HIS A 214 -37.29 -1.65 10.96
C HIS A 214 -36.84 -2.68 9.91
N MET A 215 -35.82 -2.37 9.11
CA MET A 215 -35.30 -3.32 8.13
C MET A 215 -34.63 -4.48 8.86
N SER A 216 -34.96 -5.72 8.48
CA SER A 216 -34.34 -6.90 9.09
C SER A 216 -32.84 -6.94 8.82
N ARG A 217 -32.06 -7.53 9.73
CA ARG A 217 -30.59 -7.67 9.58
C ARG A 217 -30.19 -8.35 8.27
N ARG A 218 -30.96 -9.36 7.83
CA ARG A 218 -30.72 -10.05 6.56
C ARG A 218 -30.94 -9.13 5.35
N ALA A 219 -32.00 -8.33 5.37
CA ALA A 219 -32.28 -7.37 4.30
C ALA A 219 -31.24 -6.23 4.27
N MET A 220 -30.77 -5.77 5.43
CA MET A 220 -29.64 -4.84 5.52
C MET A 220 -28.37 -5.45 4.94
N PHE A 221 -28.05 -6.71 5.26
CA PHE A 221 -26.87 -7.39 4.74
C PHE A 221 -26.87 -7.46 3.22
N THR A 222 -27.98 -7.91 2.63
CA THR A 222 -28.11 -7.95 1.17
C THR A 222 -28.03 -6.57 0.52
N SER A 223 -28.56 -5.54 1.19
CA SER A 223 -28.56 -4.16 0.68
C SER A 223 -27.17 -3.52 0.76
N SER A 224 -26.47 -3.66 1.89
CA SER A 224 -25.08 -3.24 2.04
C SER A 224 -24.17 -3.95 1.05
N LEU A 225 -24.34 -5.27 0.84
CA LEU A 225 -23.59 -6.01 -0.17
C LEU A 225 -23.86 -5.53 -1.60
N ARG A 226 -25.05 -5.00 -1.90
CA ARG A 226 -25.33 -4.43 -3.23
C ARG A 226 -24.54 -3.13 -3.43
N ILE A 227 -24.53 -2.25 -2.42
CA ILE A 227 -23.70 -1.04 -2.42
C ILE A 227 -22.23 -1.41 -2.58
N GLY A 228 -21.73 -2.35 -1.76
CA GLY A 228 -20.34 -2.76 -1.81
C GLY A 228 -19.92 -3.36 -3.15
N ARG A 229 -20.79 -4.10 -3.83
CA ARG A 229 -20.49 -4.66 -5.17
C ARG A 229 -20.24 -3.58 -6.21
N ASP A 230 -20.97 -2.46 -6.17
CA ASP A 230 -20.76 -1.34 -7.10
C ASP A 230 -19.40 -0.67 -6.84
N HIS A 231 -18.99 -0.56 -5.57
CA HIS A 231 -17.68 -0.01 -5.18
C HIS A 231 -16.51 -0.97 -5.45
N ILE A 232 -16.70 -2.29 -5.29
CA ILE A 232 -15.63 -3.29 -5.57
C ILE A 232 -15.13 -3.15 -7.01
N ALA A 233 -16.02 -2.96 -7.97
CA ALA A 233 -15.64 -2.85 -9.37
C ALA A 233 -14.66 -1.68 -9.60
N SER A 234 -14.94 -0.50 -9.03
CA SER A 234 -14.04 0.65 -9.16
C SER A 234 -12.73 0.45 -8.38
N SER A 235 -12.77 -0.12 -7.17
CA SER A 235 -11.57 -0.39 -6.38
C SER A 235 -10.63 -1.40 -7.06
N ILE A 236 -11.15 -2.43 -7.73
CA ILE A 236 -10.34 -3.39 -8.50
C ILE A 236 -9.58 -2.65 -9.61
N TYR A 237 -10.23 -1.76 -10.35
CA TYR A 237 -9.56 -0.99 -11.40
C TYR A 237 -8.50 -0.05 -10.82
N THR A 238 -8.75 0.55 -9.66
CA THR A 238 -7.74 1.36 -8.96
C THR A 238 -6.50 0.53 -8.60
N ILE A 239 -6.67 -0.67 -8.04
CA ILE A 239 -5.56 -1.58 -7.74
C ILE A 239 -4.79 -1.90 -9.03
N VAL A 240 -5.47 -2.43 -10.04
CA VAL A 240 -4.84 -2.88 -11.28
C VAL A 240 -4.09 -1.75 -11.98
N PHE A 241 -4.69 -0.55 -12.10
CA PHE A 241 -4.04 0.58 -12.74
C PHE A 241 -2.90 1.18 -11.91
N ALA A 242 -2.98 1.15 -10.57
CA ALA A 242 -1.88 1.59 -9.73
C ALA A 242 -0.63 0.71 -9.94
N TYR A 243 -0.78 -0.62 -9.90
CA TYR A 243 0.33 -1.55 -10.11
C TYR A 243 0.81 -1.58 -11.56
N ALA A 244 -0.10 -1.53 -12.54
CA ALA A 244 0.29 -1.41 -13.94
C ALA A 244 1.06 -0.11 -14.22
N GLY A 245 0.67 0.98 -13.56
CA GLY A 245 1.36 2.26 -13.62
C GLY A 245 2.77 2.20 -13.05
N THR A 246 2.96 1.56 -11.89
CA THR A 246 4.30 1.37 -11.30
C THR A 246 5.16 0.41 -12.13
N GLY A 247 4.55 -0.61 -12.73
CA GLY A 247 5.21 -1.60 -13.60
C GLY A 247 5.41 -1.16 -15.04
N LEU A 248 5.08 0.09 -15.41
CA LEU A 248 5.06 0.51 -16.82
C LEU A 248 6.42 0.36 -17.51
N ALA A 249 7.52 0.63 -16.81
CA ALA A 249 8.86 0.43 -17.35
C ALA A 249 9.13 -1.04 -17.71
N VAL A 250 8.69 -1.96 -16.85
CA VAL A 250 8.78 -3.41 -17.10
C VAL A 250 7.92 -3.78 -18.31
N LEU A 251 6.70 -3.24 -18.43
CA LEU A 251 5.84 -3.47 -19.60
C LEU A 251 6.47 -2.97 -20.91
N VAL A 252 7.19 -1.84 -20.88
CA VAL A 252 7.94 -1.35 -22.05
C VAL A 252 9.08 -2.30 -22.39
N VAL A 253 9.87 -2.73 -21.41
CA VAL A 253 10.96 -3.70 -21.63
C VAL A 253 10.42 -4.99 -22.26
N VAL A 254 9.33 -5.55 -21.72
CA VAL A 254 8.60 -6.70 -22.27
C VAL A 254 8.23 -6.49 -23.74
N SER A 255 7.68 -5.31 -24.07
CA SER A 255 7.28 -4.99 -25.45
C SER A 255 8.47 -4.96 -26.42
N LEU A 256 9.66 -4.62 -25.93
CA LEU A 256 10.89 -4.56 -26.74
C LEU A 256 11.55 -5.93 -26.92
N TYR A 257 11.31 -6.88 -26.01
CA TYR A 257 11.97 -8.18 -26.04
C TYR A 257 11.53 -9.10 -27.20
N ASN A 258 10.49 -8.75 -27.97
CA ASN A 258 9.96 -9.52 -29.11
C ASN A 258 9.81 -11.04 -28.83
N ARG A 259 9.50 -11.37 -27.57
CA ARG A 259 9.21 -12.74 -27.09
C ARG A 259 7.70 -12.91 -26.94
N PRO A 260 7.20 -14.16 -26.93
CA PRO A 260 5.79 -14.41 -26.63
C PRO A 260 5.44 -13.80 -25.27
N ALA A 261 4.37 -12.98 -25.22
CA ALA A 261 3.95 -12.31 -23.99
C ALA A 261 3.81 -13.28 -22.81
N PHE A 262 3.37 -14.52 -23.08
CA PHE A 262 3.20 -15.56 -22.07
C PHE A 262 4.52 -15.97 -21.38
N GLU A 263 5.65 -16.01 -22.09
CA GLU A 263 6.95 -16.34 -21.48
C GLU A 263 7.42 -15.21 -20.55
N LEU A 264 7.12 -13.96 -20.90
CA LEU A 264 7.45 -12.78 -20.10
C LEU A 264 6.58 -12.70 -18.84
N LEU A 265 5.31 -13.10 -18.90
CA LEU A 265 4.42 -13.16 -17.71
C LEU A 265 4.93 -14.12 -16.62
N THR A 266 5.78 -15.08 -16.98
CA THR A 266 6.37 -16.04 -16.04
C THR A 266 7.72 -15.60 -15.45
N HIS A 267 8.27 -14.45 -15.86
CA HIS A 267 9.46 -13.88 -15.22
C HIS A 267 9.14 -13.39 -13.82
N GLU A 268 10.10 -13.55 -12.90
CA GLU A 268 9.96 -13.26 -11.47
C GLU A 268 9.37 -11.86 -11.19
N ASP A 269 9.87 -10.82 -11.85
CA ASP A 269 9.49 -9.42 -11.63
C ASP A 269 8.03 -9.18 -12.01
N ILE A 270 7.63 -9.74 -13.16
CA ILE A 270 6.29 -9.57 -13.72
C ILE A 270 5.30 -10.44 -12.97
N ALA A 271 5.67 -11.68 -12.69
CA ALA A 271 4.90 -12.61 -11.89
C ALA A 271 4.65 -12.02 -10.48
N THR A 272 5.66 -11.40 -9.88
CA THR A 272 5.54 -10.71 -8.58
C THR A 272 4.47 -9.62 -8.61
N GLU A 273 4.49 -8.72 -9.61
CA GLU A 273 3.50 -7.64 -9.71
C GLU A 273 2.08 -8.18 -9.95
N ILE A 274 1.94 -9.22 -10.78
CA ILE A 274 0.65 -9.86 -11.05
C ILE A 274 0.12 -10.53 -9.79
N VAL A 275 0.94 -11.33 -9.10
CA VAL A 275 0.59 -12.02 -7.85
C VAL A 275 0.20 -11.01 -6.79
N ARG A 276 0.98 -9.95 -6.57
CA ARG A 276 0.65 -8.86 -5.62
C ARG A 276 -0.70 -8.22 -5.94
N THR A 277 -0.97 -7.97 -7.22
CA THR A 277 -2.24 -7.39 -7.69
C THR A 277 -3.42 -8.33 -7.43
N LEU A 278 -3.27 -9.61 -7.76
CA LEU A 278 -4.29 -10.65 -7.53
C LEU A 278 -4.56 -10.86 -6.04
N CYS A 279 -3.53 -11.00 -5.21
CA CYS A 279 -3.66 -11.10 -3.77
C CYS A 279 -4.47 -9.92 -3.20
N SER A 280 -4.10 -8.70 -3.60
CA SER A 280 -4.75 -7.48 -3.12
C SER A 280 -6.23 -7.44 -3.54
N ALA A 281 -6.54 -7.82 -4.78
CA ALA A 281 -7.91 -7.84 -5.29
C ALA A 281 -8.77 -8.92 -4.63
N ILE A 282 -8.25 -10.14 -4.46
CA ILE A 282 -8.98 -11.24 -3.80
C ILE A 282 -9.22 -10.89 -2.32
N GLY A 283 -8.20 -10.41 -1.63
CA GLY A 283 -8.29 -9.95 -0.24
C GLY A 283 -9.36 -8.86 -0.06
N LEU A 284 -9.38 -7.87 -0.96
CA LEU A 284 -10.40 -6.83 -1.01
C LEU A 284 -11.83 -7.39 -1.17
N VAL A 285 -12.03 -8.25 -2.17
CA VAL A 285 -13.35 -8.83 -2.49
C VAL A 285 -13.90 -9.62 -1.31
N LEU A 286 -13.04 -10.35 -0.58
CA LEU A 286 -13.42 -11.13 0.60
C LEU A 286 -13.56 -10.28 1.88
N ALA A 287 -12.81 -9.18 2.01
CA ALA A 287 -12.93 -8.27 3.14
C ALA A 287 -14.28 -7.54 3.17
N MET A 288 -14.86 -7.24 2.00
CA MET A 288 -16.18 -6.60 1.91
C MET A 288 -17.27 -7.36 2.68
N PRO A 289 -17.63 -8.62 2.33
CA PRO A 289 -18.71 -9.33 3.00
C PRO A 289 -18.43 -9.59 4.49
N VAL A 290 -17.16 -9.80 4.86
CA VAL A 290 -16.74 -9.94 6.27
C VAL A 290 -17.05 -8.66 7.04
N THR A 291 -16.66 -7.51 6.49
CA THR A 291 -16.93 -6.22 7.13
C THR A 291 -18.42 -5.93 7.21
N THR A 292 -19.18 -6.22 6.16
CA THR A 292 -20.64 -6.06 6.16
C THR A 292 -21.30 -6.91 7.26
N ALA A 293 -20.87 -8.17 7.42
CA ALA A 293 -21.39 -9.05 8.46
C ALA A 293 -21.10 -8.52 9.87
N ILE A 294 -19.85 -8.09 10.12
CA ILE A 294 -19.42 -7.50 11.39
C ILE A 294 -20.18 -6.22 11.68
N ALA A 295 -20.30 -5.32 10.70
CA ALA A 295 -21.03 -4.06 10.83
C ALA A 295 -22.49 -4.31 11.24
N ILE A 296 -23.16 -5.26 10.61
CA ILE A 296 -24.56 -5.58 10.90
C ILE A 296 -24.74 -6.25 12.26
N ALA A 297 -23.79 -7.06 12.69
CA ALA A 297 -23.77 -7.64 14.03
C ALA A 297 -23.67 -6.54 15.12
N LEU A 298 -22.92 -5.48 14.84
CA LEU A 298 -22.69 -4.33 15.73
C LEU A 298 -23.75 -3.22 15.63
N LEU A 299 -24.75 -3.34 14.73
CA LEU A 299 -25.80 -2.34 14.59
C LEU A 299 -26.68 -2.28 15.86
N PRO A 300 -27.14 -1.08 16.24
CA PRO A 300 -28.12 -0.92 17.31
C PRO A 300 -29.40 -1.77 17.08
N PRO A 301 -30.09 -2.18 18.16
CA PRO A 301 -31.37 -2.86 18.06
C PRO A 301 -32.42 -2.04 17.28
N GLU A 302 -33.40 -2.72 16.70
CA GLU A 302 -34.56 -2.09 16.09
C GLU A 302 -35.27 -1.22 17.12
N ARG A 303 -35.44 0.08 16.83
CA ARG A 303 -36.23 0.96 17.68
C ARG A 303 -37.70 0.65 17.41
N HIS A 304 -38.36 -0.07 18.32
CA HIS A 304 -39.82 -0.17 18.30
C HIS A 304 -40.38 1.23 18.53
N ARG A 305 -41.26 1.68 17.64
CA ARG A 305 -41.99 2.93 17.81
C ARG A 305 -42.86 2.74 19.04
N GLU A 306 -42.58 3.44 20.14
CA GLU A 306 -43.60 3.63 21.16
C GLU A 306 -44.77 4.31 20.45
N THR A 307 -45.86 3.56 20.28
CA THR A 307 -47.13 4.09 19.85
C THR A 307 -47.52 5.09 20.93
N VAL A 308 -47.24 6.38 20.71
CA VAL A 308 -47.82 7.45 21.50
C VAL A 308 -49.32 7.39 21.22
N THR A 309 -50.04 6.61 22.02
CA THR A 309 -51.49 6.69 22.14
C THR A 309 -51.77 8.07 22.72
N ALA A 310 -51.90 9.06 21.84
CA ALA A 310 -52.48 10.34 22.19
C ALA A 310 -53.98 10.13 22.46
N SER A 311 -54.30 9.58 23.62
CA SER A 311 -55.62 9.75 24.22
C SER A 311 -55.66 11.15 24.82
N THR A 312 -55.85 12.16 23.98
CA THR A 312 -56.28 13.48 24.45
C THR A 312 -57.77 13.37 24.73
N PRO A 313 -58.25 13.43 25.99
CA PRO A 313 -59.66 13.54 26.22
C PRO A 313 -60.11 14.93 25.74
N LEU A 314 -61.11 14.94 24.86
CA LEU A 314 -61.87 16.13 24.50
C LEU A 314 -62.46 16.74 25.79
N LEU A 315 -61.78 17.75 26.34
CA LEU A 315 -62.37 18.65 27.32
C LEU A 315 -63.34 19.58 26.58
N ALA A 316 -64.58 19.12 26.46
CA ALA A 316 -65.71 20.00 26.32
C ALA A 316 -65.84 20.82 27.60
N VAL A 317 -65.61 22.13 27.51
CA VAL A 317 -66.10 23.10 28.49
C VAL A 317 -66.88 24.15 27.74
N ARG A 318 -68.13 24.29 28.19
CA ARG A 318 -69.16 25.22 27.76
C ARG A 318 -68.75 26.68 27.91
#